data_AF-A0A0D2KV95-F1
#
_entry.id   AF-A0A0D2KV95-F1
#
_cell.length_a   1.000
_cell.length_b   1.000
_cell.length_c   1.000
_cell.angle_alpha   90.00
_cell.angle_beta   90.00
_cell.angle_gamma   90.00
#
_symmetry.space_group_name_H-M   'P 1'
#
loop_
_entity.id
_entity.type
_entity.pdbx_description
1 polymer ?
#
loop_
_entity_poly.entity_id
_entity_poly.type
_entity_poly.pdbx_seq_one_letter_code
_entity_poly.pdbx_strand_id
1 'polypeptide(L)'
;MLDETIPLTTIEWEEWGNPKEREYYDYMKSYSPVDNVTQQRYPNILVTAGLHDPRVGYWEPAKWVAKLRSTKTDNNLLLLKTELGAGHFSVTGRFERLKEVALEYAFLLKTAGQLSTQPLKGSGPAQPPTAAASPSVA
;
A
#
# COMPACT_ATOMS: atom_id res chain seq x y z
N MET A 1 9.48 10.37 13.74
CA MET A 1 10.81 10.48 14.41
C MET A 1 10.91 11.54 15.51
N LEU A 2 10.10 12.61 15.55
CA LEU A 2 10.11 13.59 16.65
C LEU A 2 9.32 13.15 17.90
N ASP A 3 8.34 12.26 17.73
CA ASP A 3 7.44 11.77 18.78
C ASP A 3 7.95 10.44 19.34
N GLU A 4 8.44 10.45 20.58
CA GLU A 4 9.00 9.28 21.26
C GLU A 4 7.94 8.25 21.69
N THR A 5 6.66 8.62 21.67
CA THR A 5 5.57 7.71 22.05
C THR A 5 5.26 6.70 20.94
N ILE A 6 5.72 6.96 19.72
CA ILE A 6 5.57 6.05 18.59
C ILE A 6 6.59 4.90 18.73
N PRO A 7 6.16 3.62 18.64
CA PRO A 7 7.07 2.48 18.68
C PRO A 7 8.28 2.64 17.75
N LEU A 8 9.41 2.08 18.17
CA LEU A 8 10.71 2.10 17.48
C LEU A 8 11.41 3.46 17.37
N THR A 9 10.72 4.60 17.52
CA THR A 9 11.30 5.93 17.26
C THR A 9 12.62 6.19 18.00
N THR A 10 12.68 5.87 19.30
CA THR A 10 13.89 6.12 20.11
C THR A 10 15.05 5.19 19.76
N ILE A 11 14.76 3.94 19.37
CA ILE A 11 15.75 2.96 18.94
C ILE A 11 16.33 3.38 17.58
N GLU A 12 15.48 3.86 16.68
CA GLU A 12 15.86 4.27 15.34
C GLU A 12 16.66 5.57 15.28
N TRP A 13 16.80 6.32 16.39
CA TRP A 13 17.73 7.45 16.43
C TRP A 13 19.19 7.03 16.26
N GLU A 14 19.56 5.81 16.66
CA GLU A 14 20.91 5.28 16.43
C GLU A 14 21.16 4.99 14.94
N GLU A 15 20.10 4.80 14.15
CA GLU A 15 20.18 4.54 12.70
C GLU A 15 20.15 5.85 11.91
N TRP A 16 19.17 6.72 12.17
CA TRP A 16 18.91 7.89 11.32
C TRP A 16 19.35 9.22 11.92
N GLY A 17 19.64 9.25 13.23
CA GLY A 17 19.84 10.46 14.00
C GLY A 17 18.57 10.92 14.75
N ASN A 18 18.77 11.76 15.77
CA ASN A 18 17.70 12.31 16.59
C ASN A 18 17.28 13.69 16.06
N PRO A 19 16.11 13.84 15.40
CA PRO A 19 15.67 15.12 14.83
C PRO A 19 15.29 16.17 15.87
N LYS A 20 15.40 15.88 17.17
CA LYS A 20 15.33 16.91 18.22
C LYS A 20 16.60 17.76 18.26
N GLU A 21 17.69 17.28 17.70
CA GLU A 21 18.91 18.02 17.50
C GLU A 21 18.92 18.63 16.09
N ARG A 22 19.34 19.89 15.98
CA ARG A 22 19.18 20.67 14.75
C ARG A 22 19.90 20.06 13.55
N GLU A 23 21.12 19.55 13.76
CA GLU A 23 21.94 18.94 12.72
C GLU A 23 21.19 17.79 12.04
N TYR A 24 20.67 16.85 12.83
CA TYR A 24 19.87 15.74 12.32
C TYR A 24 18.52 16.21 11.78
N TYR A 25 17.85 17.18 12.41
CA TYR A 25 16.59 17.71 11.90
C TYR A 25 16.73 18.21 10.46
N ASP A 26 17.69 19.10 10.21
CA ASP A 26 17.90 19.73 8.91
C ASP A 26 18.29 18.66 7.87
N TYR A 27 19.14 17.70 8.24
CA TYR A 27 19.54 16.59 7.37
C TYR A 27 18.39 15.63 7.05
N MET A 28 17.67 15.13 8.06
CA MET A 28 16.52 14.22 7.89
C MET A 28 15.40 14.86 7.05
N LYS A 29 15.15 16.15 7.28
CA LYS A 29 14.16 16.91 6.51
C LYS A 29 14.53 17.02 5.03
N SER A 30 15.82 17.04 4.69
CA SER A 30 16.28 17.14 3.30
C SER A 30 15.86 15.95 2.42
N TYR A 31 15.58 14.78 3.03
CA TYR A 31 15.21 13.56 2.29
C TYR A 31 13.88 12.93 2.74
N SER A 32 13.25 13.40 3.83
CA SER A 32 11.96 12.88 4.30
C SER A 32 10.90 12.87 3.17
N PRO A 33 10.31 11.71 2.81
CA PRO A 33 9.42 11.61 1.65
C PRO A 33 8.17 12.48 1.72
N VAL A 34 7.60 12.69 2.91
CA VAL A 34 6.39 13.50 3.10
C VAL A 34 6.70 14.99 3.02
N ASP A 35 7.85 15.40 3.53
CA ASP A 35 8.27 16.81 3.55
C ASP A 35 8.77 17.29 2.18
N ASN A 36 9.25 16.38 1.34
CA ASN A 36 9.79 16.67 0.01
C ASN A 36 8.82 16.41 -1.15
N VAL A 37 7.51 16.31 -0.88
CA VAL A 37 6.50 16.32 -1.94
C VAL A 37 6.39 17.72 -2.54
N THR A 38 6.62 17.84 -3.84
CA THR A 38 6.62 19.10 -4.60
C THR A 38 5.67 19.02 -5.80
N GLN A 39 5.38 20.16 -6.42
CA GLN A 39 4.58 20.20 -7.65
C GLN A 39 5.41 19.67 -8.82
N GLN A 40 5.23 18.40 -9.13
CA GLN A 40 5.88 17.70 -10.23
C GLN A 40 5.04 16.51 -10.69
N ARG A 41 5.48 15.87 -11.78
CA ARG A 41 4.92 14.60 -12.24
C ARG A 41 5.54 13.45 -11.44
N TYR A 42 4.70 12.62 -10.83
CA TYR A 42 5.08 11.39 -10.14
C TYR A 42 4.75 10.18 -11.00
N PRO A 43 5.43 9.03 -10.84
CA PRO A 43 5.10 7.80 -11.57
C PRO A 43 3.75 7.22 -11.12
N ASN A 44 3.32 6.14 -11.77
CA ASN A 44 2.24 5.32 -11.21
C ASN A 44 2.73 4.68 -9.90
N ILE A 45 1.99 4.83 -8.80
CA ILE A 45 2.37 4.35 -7.47
C ILE A 45 1.23 3.53 -6.86
N LEU A 46 1.57 2.34 -6.36
CA LEU A 46 0.74 1.53 -5.47
C LEU A 46 1.41 1.54 -4.09
N VAL A 47 0.73 2.08 -3.09
CA VAL A 47 1.16 2.08 -1.69
C VAL A 47 0.35 1.05 -0.92
N THR A 48 1.02 0.15 -0.21
CA THR A 48 0.39 -0.84 0.67
C THR A 48 0.70 -0.52 2.13
N ALA A 49 -0.24 -0.83 3.03
CA ALA A 49 -0.08 -0.62 4.47
C ALA A 49 -0.95 -1.62 5.25
N GLY A 50 -0.60 -1.90 6.51
CA GLY A 50 -1.46 -2.62 7.45
C GLY A 50 -1.99 -1.68 8.53
N LEU A 51 -3.29 -1.76 8.86
CA LEU A 51 -3.90 -0.92 9.90
C LEU A 51 -3.29 -1.18 11.28
N HIS A 52 -2.93 -2.43 11.55
CA HIS A 52 -2.37 -2.87 12.83
C HIS A 52 -0.85 -3.08 12.77
N ASP A 53 -0.15 -2.39 11.85
CA ASP A 53 1.29 -2.47 11.74
C ASP A 53 1.96 -1.83 12.98
N PRO A 54 2.70 -2.59 13.81
CA PRO A 54 3.33 -2.06 15.00
C PRO A 54 4.69 -1.40 14.73
N ARG A 55 5.20 -1.46 13.49
CA ARG A 55 6.52 -0.94 13.10
C ARG A 55 6.43 0.34 12.30
N VAL A 56 5.45 0.44 11.40
CA VAL A 56 5.21 1.64 10.58
C VAL A 56 3.75 2.02 10.70
N GLY A 57 3.47 3.21 11.23
CA GLY A 57 2.09 3.63 11.46
C GLY A 57 1.35 3.77 10.13
N TYR A 58 0.15 3.18 9.99
CA TYR A 58 -0.65 3.24 8.75
C TYR A 58 -0.93 4.68 8.28
N TRP A 59 -0.92 5.65 9.19
CA TRP A 59 -1.12 7.06 8.90
C TRP A 59 0.05 7.68 8.12
N GLU A 60 1.26 7.10 8.19
CA GLU A 60 2.42 7.59 7.45
C GLU A 60 2.22 7.47 5.92
N PRO A 61 1.97 6.27 5.36
CA PRO A 61 1.64 6.14 3.94
C PRO A 61 0.34 6.87 3.58
N ALA A 62 -0.66 6.92 4.47
CA ALA A 62 -1.90 7.65 4.22
C ALA A 62 -1.68 9.16 4.05
N LYS A 63 -0.89 9.78 4.94
CA LYS A 63 -0.51 11.20 4.85
C LYS A 63 0.31 11.47 3.58
N TRP A 64 1.26 10.59 3.25
CA TRP A 64 2.06 10.73 2.05
C TRP A 64 1.22 10.70 0.78
N VAL A 65 0.31 9.72 0.66
CA VAL A 65 -0.60 9.60 -0.48
C VAL A 65 -1.53 10.82 -0.58
N ALA A 66 -2.06 11.32 0.54
CA ALA A 66 -2.90 12.52 0.54
C ALA A 66 -2.13 13.76 0.06
N LYS A 67 -0.89 13.94 0.51
CA LYS A 67 0.01 15.01 0.07
C LYS A 67 0.34 14.89 -1.42
N LEU A 68 0.67 13.69 -1.91
CA LEU A 68 0.91 13.43 -3.33
C LEU A 68 -0.32 13.77 -4.18
N ARG A 69 -1.52 13.31 -3.80
CA ARG A 69 -2.77 13.58 -4.55
C ARG A 69 -3.09 15.07 -4.66
N SER A 70 -2.79 15.85 -3.63
CA SER A 70 -3.03 17.30 -3.61
C SER A 70 -1.96 18.12 -4.33
N THR A 71 -0.77 17.54 -4.57
CA THR A 71 0.40 18.31 -5.06
C THR A 71 0.84 17.91 -6.48
N LYS A 72 0.68 16.63 -6.85
CA LYS A 72 1.16 16.11 -8.15
C LYS A 72 0.46 16.79 -9.34
N THR A 73 1.17 16.91 -10.45
CA THR A 73 0.66 17.58 -11.67
C THR A 73 0.33 16.62 -12.82
N ASP A 74 0.53 15.31 -12.62
CA ASP A 74 0.19 14.25 -13.56
C ASP A 74 -1.22 13.69 -13.34
N ASN A 75 -1.64 12.79 -14.25
CA ASN A 75 -2.83 11.95 -14.14
C ASN A 75 -2.50 10.46 -13.96
N ASN A 76 -1.29 10.14 -13.48
CA ASN A 76 -0.86 8.76 -13.24
C ASN A 76 -1.64 8.13 -12.07
N LEU A 77 -1.71 6.81 -12.07
CA LEU A 77 -2.40 6.04 -11.03
C LEU A 77 -1.69 6.20 -9.68
N LEU A 78 -2.44 6.57 -8.65
CA LEU A 78 -1.95 6.68 -7.28
C LEU A 78 -2.93 6.01 -6.31
N LEU A 79 -2.62 4.77 -5.95
CA LEU A 79 -3.47 3.91 -5.13
C LEU A 79 -2.88 3.74 -3.73
N LEU A 80 -3.76 3.69 -2.73
CA LEU A 80 -3.44 3.27 -1.37
C LEU A 80 -4.32 2.08 -1.04
N LYS A 81 -3.69 0.96 -0.69
CA LYS A 81 -4.37 -0.24 -0.20
C LYS A 81 -3.95 -0.48 1.23
N THR A 82 -4.87 -0.23 2.15
CA THR A 82 -4.65 -0.51 3.57
C THR A 82 -5.38 -1.79 3.94
N GLU A 83 -4.64 -2.79 4.38
CA GLU A 83 -5.18 -4.01 4.95
C GLU A 83 -5.70 -3.73 6.36
N LEU A 84 -7.03 -3.68 6.49
CA LEU A 84 -7.68 -3.32 7.75
C LEU A 84 -7.58 -4.42 8.81
N GLY A 85 -7.34 -5.68 8.42
CA GLY A 85 -7.19 -6.81 9.33
C GLY A 85 -5.74 -7.25 9.55
N ALA A 86 -4.75 -6.56 8.96
CA ALA A 86 -3.35 -6.99 8.98
C ALA A 86 -2.42 -5.96 9.62
N GLY A 87 -1.24 -6.45 10.01
CA GLY A 87 -0.11 -5.63 10.41
C GLY A 87 0.93 -5.51 9.30
N HIS A 88 2.20 -5.41 9.68
CA HIS A 88 3.29 -5.08 8.75
C HIS A 88 3.51 -6.06 7.59
N PHE A 89 3.29 -7.35 7.83
CA PHE A 89 3.57 -8.38 6.82
C PHE A 89 2.35 -8.70 5.94
N SER A 90 1.36 -7.80 5.91
CA SER A 90 0.07 -8.00 5.25
C SER A 90 -0.69 -9.21 5.82
N VAL A 91 -1.76 -9.60 5.12
CA VAL A 91 -2.66 -10.70 5.45
C VAL A 91 -1.91 -12.04 5.61
N THR A 92 -2.30 -12.78 6.64
CA THR A 92 -1.80 -14.14 6.88
C THR A 92 -2.67 -15.14 6.11
N GLY A 93 -2.06 -16.20 5.59
CA GLY A 93 -2.75 -17.23 4.81
C GLY A 93 -2.25 -17.34 3.37
N ARG A 94 -2.14 -18.59 2.90
CA ARG A 94 -1.56 -18.91 1.59
C ARG A 94 -2.27 -18.20 0.44
N PHE A 95 -3.59 -18.24 0.40
CA PHE A 95 -4.36 -17.67 -0.71
C PHE A 95 -4.40 -16.15 -0.69
N GLU A 96 -4.52 -15.53 0.48
CA GLU A 96 -4.53 -14.07 0.59
C GLU A 96 -3.19 -13.48 0.14
N ARG A 97 -2.06 -14.12 0.50
CA ARG A 97 -0.75 -13.74 -0.04
C ARG A 97 -0.68 -13.83 -1.56
N LEU A 98 -1.29 -14.85 -2.17
CA LEU A 98 -1.34 -14.94 -3.64
C LEU A 98 -2.17 -13.82 -4.27
N LYS A 99 -3.23 -13.36 -3.59
CA LYS A 99 -4.03 -12.21 -4.05
C LYS A 99 -3.26 -10.90 -3.96
N GLU A 100 -2.48 -10.68 -2.90
CA GLU A 100 -1.58 -9.53 -2.78
C GLU A 100 -0.59 -9.48 -3.93
N VAL A 101 0.12 -10.59 -4.16
CA VAL A 101 1.07 -10.72 -5.27
C VAL A 101 0.35 -10.51 -6.61
N ALA A 102 -0.82 -11.10 -6.82
CA ALA A 102 -1.58 -10.91 -8.05
C ALA A 102 -1.94 -9.43 -8.28
N LEU A 103 -2.29 -8.69 -7.23
CA LEU A 103 -2.57 -7.25 -7.33
C LEU A 103 -1.32 -6.44 -7.71
N GLU A 104 -0.19 -6.70 -7.06
CA GLU A 104 1.09 -6.03 -7.37
C GLU A 104 1.49 -6.24 -8.83
N TYR A 105 1.44 -7.49 -9.30
CA TYR A 105 1.73 -7.82 -10.70
C TYR A 105 0.69 -7.21 -11.66
N ALA A 106 -0.60 -7.23 -11.34
CA ALA A 106 -1.63 -6.60 -12.15
C ALA A 106 -1.40 -5.09 -12.26
N PHE A 107 -1.00 -4.42 -11.18
CA PHE A 107 -0.66 -3.00 -11.17
C PHE A 107 0.56 -2.72 -12.06
N LEU A 108 1.63 -3.49 -11.92
CA LEU A 108 2.84 -3.34 -12.74
C LEU A 108 2.57 -3.58 -14.23
N LEU A 109 1.89 -4.68 -14.57
CA LEU A 109 1.53 -4.99 -15.95
C LEU A 109 0.61 -3.94 -16.55
N LYS A 110 -0.40 -3.46 -15.79
CA LYS A 110 -1.29 -2.40 -16.25
C LYS A 110 -0.54 -1.10 -16.51
N THR A 111 0.34 -0.69 -15.60
CA THR A 111 1.09 0.57 -15.71
C THR A 111 2.19 0.51 -16.76
N ALA A 112 2.68 -0.69 -17.09
CA ALA A 112 3.57 -0.94 -18.22
C ALA A 112 2.84 -1.15 -19.56
N GLY A 113 1.50 -1.04 -19.60
CA GLY A 113 0.69 -1.25 -20.80
C GLY A 113 0.61 -2.71 -21.28
N GLN A 114 0.98 -3.66 -20.43
CA GLN A 114 1.03 -5.10 -20.73
C GLN A 114 -0.24 -5.86 -20.31
N LEU A 115 -1.17 -5.21 -19.61
CA LEU A 115 -2.45 -5.81 -19.23
C LEU A 115 -3.53 -5.40 -20.23
N SER A 116 -3.99 -6.33 -21.05
CA SER A 116 -5.17 -6.11 -21.89
C SER A 116 -6.42 -6.12 -21.03
N THR A 117 -7.29 -5.13 -21.21
CA THR A 117 -8.62 -5.08 -20.57
C THR A 117 -9.66 -5.89 -21.36
N GLN A 118 -9.21 -6.68 -22.34
CA GLN A 118 -10.08 -7.57 -23.09
C GLN A 118 -10.41 -8.78 -22.21
N PRO A 119 -11.69 -9.15 -22.08
CA PRO A 119 -12.07 -10.39 -21.39
C PRO A 119 -11.31 -11.58 -21.97
N LEU A 120 -10.90 -12.53 -21.13
CA LEU A 120 -10.35 -13.79 -21.61
C LEU A 120 -11.39 -14.42 -22.55
N LYS A 121 -10.96 -14.83 -23.74
CA LYS A 121 -11.81 -15.61 -24.66
C LYS A 121 -12.31 -16.85 -23.91
N GLY A 122 -13.59 -16.88 -23.56
CA GLY A 122 -14.24 -18.00 -22.87
C GLY A 122 -14.70 -17.72 -21.43
N SER A 123 -14.43 -16.55 -20.84
CA SER A 123 -15.02 -16.19 -19.54
C SER A 123 -16.47 -15.71 -19.72
N GLY A 124 -17.39 -16.66 -19.88
CA GLY A 124 -18.81 -16.41 -19.68
C GLY A 124 -19.09 -16.01 -18.22
N PRO A 125 -20.27 -15.44 -17.92
CA PRO A 125 -20.66 -15.18 -16.54
C PRO A 125 -20.56 -16.47 -15.72
N ALA A 126 -19.97 -16.39 -14.53
CA ALA A 126 -19.88 -17.53 -13.62
C ALA A 126 -21.29 -18.10 -13.41
N GLN A 127 -21.49 -19.37 -13.76
CA GLN A 127 -22.75 -20.04 -13.48
C GLN A 127 -22.97 -20.05 -11.97
N PRO A 128 -24.16 -19.69 -11.48
CA PRO A 128 -24.48 -19.83 -10.07
C PRO A 128 -24.32 -21.30 -9.65
N PRO A 129 -23.91 -21.57 -8.40
CA PRO A 129 -23.75 -22.94 -7.93
C PRO A 129 -25.05 -23.71 -8.11
N THR A 130 -24.98 -24.82 -8.84
CA THR A 130 -26.10 -25.75 -9.00
C THR A 130 -26.51 -26.23 -7.60
N ALA A 131 -27.75 -25.95 -7.21
CA ALA A 131 -28.31 -26.47 -5.97
C ALA A 131 -28.20 -28.00 -5.97
N ALA A 132 -27.45 -28.55 -5.01
CA ALA A 132 -27.41 -29.98 -4.80
C ALA A 132 -28.84 -30.45 -4.46
N ALA A 133 -29.39 -31.34 -5.28
CA ALA A 133 -30.66 -31.97 -5.00
C ALA A 133 -30.53 -32.77 -3.69
N SER A 134 -31.30 -32.37 -2.67
CA SER A 134 -31.43 -33.13 -1.44
C SER A 134 -31.90 -34.55 -1.76
N PRO A 135 -31.28 -35.61 -1.23
CA PRO A 135 -31.81 -36.95 -1.40
C PRO A 135 -33.14 -37.05 -0.64
N SER A 136 -34.19 -37.46 -1.35
CA SER A 136 -35.46 -37.85 -0.73
C SER A 136 -35.20 -39.08 0.12
N VAL A 137 -35.42 -38.95 1.42
CA VAL A 137 -35.46 -40.10 2.34
C VAL A 137 -36.76 -40.85 2.04
N ALA A 138 -36.64 -42.16 1.79
CA ALA A 138 -37.74 -43.11 1.67
C ALA A 138 -38.22 -43.56 3.06
#